data_AF-A0A959FVU1-F1
#
_entry.id   AF-A0A959FVU1-F1
#
_cell.length_a   1.000
_cell.length_b   1.000
_cell.length_c   1.000
_cell.angle_alpha   90.00
_cell.angle_beta   90.00
_cell.angle_gamma   90.00
#
_symmetry.space_group_name_H-M   'P 1'
#
loop_
_entity.id
_entity.type
_entity.pdbx_description
1 polymer ?
#
loop_
_entity_poly.entity_id
_entity_poly.type
_entity_poly.pdbx_seq_one_letter_code
_entity_poly.pdbx_strand_id
1 'polypeptide(L)'
;FEVADEIVVLLDRLEIPDSAIIEEGRSLNTYENIINSKQLIDSLQPDAKILLFTSAFHMPRALAICKKQGLSVTPYPTDIMYNPLSWAPRDWLFPDSGGFHIWSLFLKEWVGYVVYKLKGYA
;
A
#
# COMPACT_ATOMS: atom_id res chain seq x y z
N PHE A 1 -11.80 7.20 7.49
CA PHE A 1 -13.07 6.82 8.13
C PHE A 1 -13.71 5.67 7.36
N GLU A 2 -14.24 5.86 6.15
CA GLU A 2 -15.03 4.83 5.43
C GLU A 2 -14.32 3.49 5.12
N VAL A 3 -13.03 3.48 4.76
CA VAL A 3 -12.35 2.26 4.28
C VAL A 3 -12.07 1.23 5.39
N ALA A 4 -11.72 1.67 6.60
CA ALA A 4 -11.42 0.75 7.70
C ALA A 4 -12.69 0.01 8.16
N ASP A 5 -13.80 0.76 8.30
CA ASP A 5 -15.13 0.23 8.62
C ASP A 5 -15.59 -0.83 7.59
N GLU A 6 -15.39 -0.57 6.29
CA GLU A 6 -15.72 -1.52 5.22
C GLU A 6 -14.93 -2.83 5.33
N ILE A 7 -13.64 -2.75 5.65
CA ILE A 7 -12.79 -3.94 5.81
C ILE A 7 -13.21 -4.73 7.04
N VAL A 8 -13.55 -4.08 8.15
CA VAL A 8 -14.04 -4.76 9.37
C VAL A 8 -15.31 -5.56 9.05
N VAL A 9 -16.26 -4.98 8.32
CA VAL A 9 -17.48 -5.69 7.87
C VAL A 9 -17.15 -6.89 6.98
N LEU A 10 -16.14 -6.79 6.12
CA LEU A 10 -15.70 -7.92 5.29
C LEU A 10 -15.07 -9.03 6.15
N LEU A 11 -14.25 -8.69 7.13
CA LEU A 11 -13.58 -9.65 8.02
C LEU A 11 -14.58 -10.38 8.92
N ASP A 12 -15.60 -9.68 9.42
CA ASP A 12 -16.72 -10.28 10.16
C ASP A 12 -17.46 -11.33 9.31
N ARG A 13 -17.74 -11.02 8.04
CA ARG A 13 -18.34 -11.98 7.09
C ARG A 13 -17.46 -13.18 6.79
N LEU A 14 -16.15 -13.07 7.00
CA LEU A 14 -15.19 -14.16 6.87
C LEU A 14 -14.99 -14.92 8.19
N GLU A 15 -15.82 -14.64 9.20
CA GLU A 15 -15.79 -15.26 10.53
C GLU A 15 -14.44 -15.07 11.25
N ILE A 16 -13.75 -13.97 10.95
CA ILE A 16 -12.54 -13.58 11.69
C ILE A 16 -12.98 -13.00 13.04
N PRO A 17 -12.48 -13.53 14.18
CA PRO A 17 -12.90 -13.05 15.48
C PRO A 17 -12.43 -11.60 15.71
N ASP A 18 -13.29 -10.77 16.30
CA ASP A 18 -12.97 -9.37 16.63
C ASP A 18 -11.67 -9.23 17.44
N SER A 19 -11.36 -10.21 18.29
CA SER A 19 -10.12 -10.24 19.08
C SER A 19 -8.84 -10.34 18.23
N ALA A 20 -8.96 -10.71 16.96
CA ALA A 20 -7.86 -10.76 15.99
C ALA A 20 -7.76 -9.48 15.13
N ILE A 21 -8.69 -8.53 15.31
CA ILE A 21 -8.77 -7.31 14.52
C ILE A 21 -8.41 -6.11 15.39
N ILE A 22 -7.46 -5.31 14.93
CA ILE A 22 -7.11 -4.03 15.54
C ILE A 22 -7.22 -2.97 14.46
N GLU A 23 -8.06 -1.97 14.70
CA GLU A 23 -8.38 -0.96 13.71
C GLU A 23 -7.58 0.34 13.94
N GLU A 24 -7.10 0.92 12.84
CA GLU A 24 -6.56 2.28 12.79
C GLU A 24 -7.31 3.08 11.72
N GLY A 25 -8.38 3.77 12.12
CA GLY A 25 -9.29 4.49 11.21
C GLY A 25 -9.06 6.00 11.08
N ARG A 26 -8.02 6.57 11.71
CA ARG A 26 -7.84 8.02 11.86
C ARG A 26 -6.92 8.65 10.82
N SER A 27 -6.09 7.85 10.16
CA SER A 27 -5.12 8.34 9.19
C SER A 27 -5.76 8.83 7.89
N LEU A 28 -5.24 9.94 7.36
CA LEU A 28 -5.70 10.54 6.10
C LEU A 28 -4.77 10.21 4.92
N ASN A 29 -3.60 9.63 5.21
CA ASN A 29 -2.62 9.26 4.20
C ASN A 29 -1.74 8.11 4.69
N THR A 30 -0.96 7.53 3.77
CA THR A 30 -0.10 6.38 4.04
C THR A 30 0.97 6.65 5.09
N TYR A 31 1.45 7.89 5.20
CA TYR A 31 2.45 8.26 6.22
C TYR A 31 1.86 8.20 7.63
N GLU A 32 0.70 8.84 7.84
CA GLU A 32 -0.04 8.79 9.10
C GLU A 32 -0.42 7.34 9.45
N ASN A 33 -0.89 6.57 8.47
CA ASN A 33 -1.30 5.18 8.70
C ASN A 33 -0.15 4.31 9.20
N ILE A 34 1.05 4.45 8.65
CA ILE A 34 2.22 3.71 9.12
C ILE A 34 2.65 4.16 10.52
N ILE A 35 2.59 5.46 10.84
CA ILE A 35 2.95 5.96 12.17
C ILE A 35 1.97 5.50 13.23
N ASN A 36 0.67 5.68 12.97
CA ASN A 36 -0.39 5.31 13.91
C ASN A 36 -0.42 3.80 14.12
N SER A 37 -0.29 3.01 13.03
CA SER A 37 -0.18 1.55 13.13
C SER A 37 1.07 1.11 13.88
N LYS A 38 2.21 1.78 13.67
CA LYS A 38 3.44 1.49 14.44
C LYS A 38 3.23 1.69 15.93
N GLN A 39 2.56 2.77 16.35
CA GLN A 39 2.27 3.01 17.76
C GLN A 39 1.43 1.88 18.38
N LEU A 40 0.43 1.39 17.63
CA LEU A 40 -0.37 0.24 18.07
C LEU A 40 0.48 -1.03 18.18
N ILE A 41 1.29 -1.33 17.17
CA ILE A 41 2.20 -2.49 17.14
C ILE A 41 3.19 -2.44 18.32
N ASP A 42 3.83 -1.29 18.55
CA ASP A 42 4.78 -1.10 19.65
C ASP A 42 4.10 -1.30 21.02
N SER A 43 2.83 -0.91 21.16
CA SER A 43 2.06 -1.08 22.39
C SER A 43 1.68 -2.54 22.68
N LEU A 44 1.51 -3.33 21.62
CA LEU A 44 1.13 -4.74 21.71
C LEU A 44 2.33 -5.68 21.84
N GLN A 45 3.51 -5.23 21.42
CA GLN A 45 4.77 -5.99 21.43
C GLN A 45 4.61 -7.44 20.93
N PRO A 46 4.02 -7.64 19.72
CA PRO A 46 3.74 -8.98 19.25
C PRO A 46 5.05 -9.73 18.96
N ASP A 47 5.15 -10.98 19.42
CA ASP A 47 6.20 -11.91 19.01
C ASP A 47 5.86 -12.54 17.65
N ALA A 48 5.77 -11.68 16.62
CA ALA A 48 5.35 -12.09 15.29
C ALA A 48 6.01 -11.25 14.19
N LYS A 49 6.08 -11.83 12.99
CA LYS A 49 6.45 -11.09 11.78
C LYS A 49 5.27 -10.23 11.31
N ILE A 50 5.55 -8.98 10.97
CA ILE A 50 4.55 -8.04 10.47
C ILE A 50 4.50 -8.14 8.95
N LEU A 51 3.33 -8.47 8.39
CA LEU A 51 3.07 -8.44 6.95
C LEU A 51 2.42 -7.13 6.56
N LEU A 52 2.95 -6.46 5.53
CA LEU A 52 2.41 -5.21 5.00
C LEU A 52 1.65 -5.49 3.69
N PHE A 53 0.35 -5.28 3.71
CA PHE A 53 -0.52 -5.41 2.53
C PHE A 53 -0.79 -4.04 1.92
N THR A 54 -0.54 -3.90 0.61
CA THR A 54 -0.99 -2.78 -0.22
C THR A 54 -0.78 -3.14 -1.69
N SER A 55 -1.32 -2.35 -2.62
CA SER A 55 -1.07 -2.60 -4.05
C SER A 55 0.42 -2.57 -4.37
N ALA A 56 0.85 -3.42 -5.29
CA ALA A 56 2.23 -3.53 -5.76
C ALA A 56 2.79 -2.18 -6.18
N PHE A 57 1.91 -1.35 -6.72
CA PHE A 57 2.21 -0.01 -7.18
C PHE A 57 2.49 0.99 -6.03
N HIS A 58 1.77 0.89 -4.91
CA HIS A 58 1.99 1.72 -3.71
C HIS A 58 3.10 1.18 -2.80
N MET A 59 3.46 -0.09 -2.94
CA MET A 59 4.41 -0.78 -2.08
C MET A 59 5.76 -0.05 -1.89
N PRO A 60 6.42 0.51 -2.94
CA PRO A 60 7.70 1.19 -2.75
C PRO A 60 7.61 2.40 -1.81
N ARG A 61 6.51 3.15 -1.87
CA ARG A 61 6.28 4.32 -1.00
C ARG A 61 6.06 3.89 0.44
N ALA A 62 5.22 2.87 0.66
CA ALA A 62 4.95 2.36 2.00
C ALA A 62 6.23 1.79 2.66
N LEU A 63 7.02 0.99 1.93
CA LEU A 63 8.28 0.44 2.44
C LEU A 63 9.31 1.52 2.80
N ALA A 64 9.38 2.61 2.02
CA ALA A 64 10.29 3.71 2.34
C ALA A 64 9.92 4.38 3.67
N ILE A 65 8.63 4.59 3.91
CA ILE A 65 8.13 5.14 5.18
C ILE A 65 8.41 4.16 6.32
N CYS A 66 8.06 2.87 6.19
CA CYS A 66 8.35 1.85 7.20
C CYS A 66 9.83 1.82 7.57
N LYS A 67 10.73 1.82 6.57
CA LYS A 67 12.17 1.86 6.77
C LYS A 67 12.59 3.10 7.55
N LYS A 68 12.06 4.27 7.20
CA LYS A 68 12.38 5.53 7.89
C LYS A 68 11.92 5.54 9.34
N GLN A 69 10.75 4.97 9.61
CA GLN A 69 10.19 4.86 10.95
C GLN A 69 10.77 3.68 11.76
N GLY A 70 11.69 2.90 11.18
CA GLY A 70 12.25 1.72 11.85
C GLY A 70 11.26 0.58 12.07
N LEU A 71 10.15 0.55 11.33
CA LEU A 71 9.17 -0.54 11.37
C LEU A 71 9.61 -1.67 10.44
N SER A 72 9.96 -2.82 11.01
CA SER A 72 10.34 -4.01 10.25
C SER A 72 9.09 -4.73 9.72
N VAL A 73 8.94 -4.80 8.40
CA VAL A 73 7.79 -5.43 7.74
C VAL A 73 8.24 -6.35 6.62
N THR A 74 7.46 -7.38 6.36
CA THR A 74 7.56 -8.23 5.16
C THR A 74 6.51 -7.76 4.16
N PRO A 75 6.89 -7.31 2.95
CA PRO A 75 5.94 -6.83 1.96
C PRO A 75 5.08 -7.98 1.41
N TYR A 76 3.78 -7.72 1.27
CA TYR A 76 2.82 -8.60 0.59
C TYR A 76 2.02 -7.77 -0.44
N PRO A 77 2.56 -7.57 -1.65
CA PRO A 77 1.94 -6.71 -2.65
C PRO A 77 0.70 -7.36 -3.28
N THR A 78 -0.40 -6.60 -3.38
CA THR A 78 -1.63 -6.97 -4.11
C THR A 78 -1.63 -6.32 -5.50
N ASP A 79 -2.63 -6.60 -6.35
CA ASP A 79 -2.84 -5.89 -7.62
C ASP A 79 -1.59 -5.83 -8.52
N ILE A 80 -0.87 -6.95 -8.62
CA ILE A 80 0.32 -7.04 -9.47
C ILE A 80 -0.12 -6.89 -10.92
N MET A 81 0.18 -5.73 -11.51
CA MET A 81 -0.06 -5.47 -12.92
C MET A 81 1.01 -6.21 -13.75
N TYR A 82 0.59 -7.30 -14.37
CA TYR A 82 1.40 -8.03 -15.35
C TYR A 82 0.93 -7.70 -16.76
N ASN A 83 1.82 -7.14 -17.57
CA ASN A 83 1.57 -6.97 -19.00
C ASN A 83 2.66 -7.73 -19.77
N PRO A 84 2.35 -8.87 -20.41
CA PRO A 84 3.35 -9.61 -21.18
C PRO A 84 3.82 -8.76 -22.36
N LEU A 85 5.15 -8.68 -22.54
CA LEU A 85 5.72 -8.00 -23.70
C LEU A 85 5.33 -8.77 -24.97
N SER A 86 4.49 -8.14 -25.78
CA SER A 86 4.17 -8.61 -27.12
C SER A 86 4.98 -7.85 -28.15
N TRP A 87 5.54 -8.60 -29.10
CA TRP A 87 6.33 -8.06 -30.22
C TRP A 87 5.46 -7.88 -31.47
N ALA A 88 4.15 -8.01 -31.35
CA ALA A 88 3.25 -7.80 -32.49
C ALA A 88 3.27 -6.31 -32.88
N PRO A 89 3.38 -5.97 -34.18
CA PRO A 89 3.42 -4.57 -34.63
C PRO A 89 2.24 -3.72 -34.14
N ARG A 90 1.08 -4.36 -33.90
CA ARG A 90 -0.11 -3.70 -33.35
C ARG A 90 0.17 -3.00 -32.01
N ASP A 91 0.95 -3.62 -31.13
CA ASP A 91 1.21 -3.15 -29.77
C ASP A 91 2.18 -1.96 -29.74
N TRP A 92 2.85 -1.69 -30.87
CA TRP A 92 3.81 -0.59 -31.03
C TRP A 92 3.27 0.54 -31.92
N LEU A 93 2.37 0.21 -32.86
CA LEU A 93 1.86 1.14 -33.87
C LEU A 93 0.54 1.81 -33.46
N PHE A 94 -0.24 1.21 -32.56
CA PHE A 94 -1.51 1.77 -32.13
C PHE A 94 -1.49 2.19 -30.66
N PRO A 95 -2.06 3.36 -30.32
CA PRO A 95 -2.14 3.80 -28.94
C PRO A 95 -3.07 2.88 -28.14
N ASP A 96 -2.55 2.37 -27.03
CA ASP A 96 -3.32 1.59 -26.06
C ASP A 96 -3.83 2.49 -24.93
N SER A 97 -5.14 2.45 -24.67
CA SER A 97 -5.76 3.15 -23.55
C SER A 97 -5.28 2.63 -22.19
N GLY A 98 -4.90 1.35 -22.09
CA GLY A 98 -4.30 0.77 -20.88
C GLY A 98 -2.95 1.42 -20.54
N GLY A 99 -2.12 1.66 -21.56
CA GLY A 99 -0.85 2.37 -21.43
C GLY A 99 -0.98 3.75 -20.77
N PHE A 100 -1.93 4.57 -21.21
CA PHE A 100 -2.15 5.90 -20.60
C PHE A 100 -2.55 5.81 -19.12
N HIS A 101 -3.34 4.81 -18.73
CA HIS A 101 -3.70 4.58 -17.34
C HIS A 101 -2.47 4.21 -16.49
N ILE A 102 -1.63 3.30 -16.97
CA ILE A 102 -0.39 2.89 -16.30
C ILE A 102 0.57 4.09 -16.15
N TRP A 103 0.70 4.93 -17.18
CA TRP A 103 1.52 6.15 -17.11
C TRP A 103 0.99 7.17 -16.10
N SER A 104 -0.34 7.36 -16.05
CA SER A 104 -0.97 8.25 -15.08
C SER A 104 -0.72 7.77 -13.63
N LEU A 105 -0.89 6.46 -13.40
CA LEU A 105 -0.54 5.83 -12.14
C LEU A 105 0.94 6.09 -11.80
N PHE A 106 1.85 5.71 -12.72
CA PHE A 106 3.30 5.88 -12.55
C PHE A 106 3.67 7.30 -12.10
N LEU A 107 3.20 8.31 -12.83
CA LEU A 107 3.47 9.71 -12.52
C LEU A 107 2.94 10.11 -11.14
N LYS A 108 1.74 9.65 -10.77
CA LYS A 108 1.15 9.93 -9.45
C LYS A 108 2.04 9.40 -8.31
N GLU A 109 2.52 8.17 -8.39
CA GLU A 109 3.40 7.63 -7.32
C GLU A 109 4.81 8.20 -7.38
N TRP A 110 5.33 8.49 -8.57
CA TRP A 110 6.64 9.12 -8.69
C TRP A 110 6.63 10.50 -8.02
N VAL A 111 5.63 11.33 -8.32
CA VAL A 111 5.43 12.62 -7.65
C VAL A 111 5.19 12.42 -6.16
N GLY A 112 4.33 11.49 -5.76
CA GLY A 112 4.06 11.19 -4.37
C GLY A 112 5.32 10.82 -3.58
N TYR A 113 6.17 9.97 -4.16
CA TYR A 113 7.44 9.56 -3.57
C TYR A 113 8.43 10.73 -3.44
N VAL A 114 8.56 11.56 -4.47
CA VAL A 114 9.41 12.76 -4.43
C VAL A 114 8.93 13.73 -3.35
N VAL A 115 7.62 14.02 -3.29
CA VAL A 115 7.05 14.89 -2.26
C VAL A 115 7.30 14.32 -0.86
N TYR A 116 7.18 13.00 -0.68
CA TYR A 116 7.43 12.36 0.62
C TYR A 116 8.90 12.46 1.02
N LYS A 117 9.84 12.31 0.09
CA LYS A 117 11.27 12.57 0.36
C LYS A 117 11.52 14.02 0.76
N LEU A 118 10.95 14.98 0.02
CA LEU A 118 11.12 16.41 0.31
C LEU A 118 10.53 16.81 1.68
N LYS A 119 9.39 16.22 2.05
CA LYS A 119 8.77 16.40 3.38
C LYS A 119 9.49 15.64 4.50
N GLY A 120 10.45 14.78 4.17
CA GLY A 120 11.13 13.95 5.16
C GLY A 120 10.26 12.81 5.69
N TYR A 121 9.26 12.35 4.95
CA TYR A 121 8.44 11.18 5.31
C TYR A 121 9.06 9.86 4.85
N ALA A 122 9.78 9.89 3.72
CA ALA A 122 10.51 8.78 3.12
C ALA A 122 12.01 9.11 2.99
#